data_AF-A0A165YGI0-F1
#
_entry.id   AF-A0A165YGI0-F1
#
_cell.length_a   1.000
_cell.length_b   1.000
_cell.length_c   1.000
_cell.angle_alpha   90.00
_cell.angle_beta   90.00
_cell.angle_gamma   90.00
#
_symmetry.space_group_name_H-M   'P 1'
#
loop_
_entity.id
_entity.type
_entity.pdbx_description
1 polymer ?
#
loop_
_entity_poly.entity_id
_entity_poly.type
_entity_poly.pdbx_seq_one_letter_code
_entity_poly.pdbx_strand_id
1 'polypeptide(L)'
;YSIRGDFLWNEEDEEIVLEFEMPGVKMHDLDISLARDPYSRAIQLIIQGRTVPRLADVAGKRMRLKRERNYGDFKRVINVPPTTTADNVSALLQDGVLTIRVPLPTSGVPQEPPQ
;
A
#
# COMPACT_ATOMS: atom_id res chain seq x y z
N TYR A 1 8.52 7.33 3.28
CA TYR A 1 8.59 7.67 1.84
C TYR A 1 7.40 7.06 1.10
N SER A 2 7.12 7.44 -0.15
CA SER A 2 6.05 6.81 -0.93
C SER A 2 6.53 5.49 -1.54
N ILE A 3 5.81 4.42 -1.26
CA ILE A 3 5.95 3.15 -1.99
C ILE A 3 5.46 3.33 -3.43
N ARG A 4 6.07 2.59 -4.37
CA ARG A 4 5.64 2.54 -5.76
C ARG A 4 4.52 1.54 -5.89
N GLY A 5 3.53 1.86 -6.71
CA GLY A 5 2.40 0.99 -6.90
C GLY A 5 1.46 1.45 -7.99
N ASP A 6 0.59 0.52 -8.39
CA ASP A 6 -0.40 0.66 -9.44
C ASP A 6 -1.80 0.52 -8.86
N PHE A 7 -2.76 1.19 -9.49
CA PHE A 7 -4.14 1.26 -9.07
C PHE A 7 -5.01 0.83 -10.25
N LEU A 8 -5.67 -0.31 -10.12
CA LEU A 8 -6.64 -0.79 -11.08
C LEU A 8 -8.04 -0.59 -10.50
N TRP A 9 -8.87 0.16 -11.23
CA TRP A 9 -10.29 0.24 -10.98
C TRP A 9 -10.99 -0.70 -11.95
N ASN A 10 -11.57 -1.79 -11.45
CA ASN A 10 -12.21 -2.81 -12.26
C ASN A 10 -13.74 -2.74 -12.04
N GLU A 11 -14.44 -2.09 -12.95
CA GLU A 11 -15.90 -1.99 -12.90
C GLU A 11 -16.59 -3.31 -13.25
N GLU A 12 -15.96 -4.18 -14.04
CA GLU A 12 -16.53 -5.47 -14.46
C GLU A 12 -16.54 -6.48 -13.32
N ASP A 13 -15.44 -6.57 -12.57
CA ASP A 13 -15.32 -7.45 -11.39
C ASP A 13 -15.73 -6.74 -10.08
N GLU A 14 -16.25 -5.52 -10.17
CA GLU A 14 -16.66 -4.68 -9.04
C GLU A 14 -15.59 -4.59 -7.95
N GLU A 15 -14.33 -4.35 -8.31
CA GLU A 15 -13.22 -4.25 -7.35
C GLU A 15 -12.18 -3.19 -7.69
N ILE A 16 -11.44 -2.77 -6.66
CA ILE A 16 -10.21 -2.01 -6.78
C ILE A 16 -9.06 -2.96 -6.45
N VAL A 17 -8.07 -3.03 -7.33
CA VAL A 17 -6.82 -3.76 -7.09
C VAL A 17 -5.69 -2.76 -6.93
N LEU A 18 -4.99 -2.88 -5.81
CA LEU A 18 -3.85 -2.03 -5.47
C LEU A 18 -2.61 -2.91 -5.40
N GLU A 19 -1.58 -2.57 -6.15
CA GLU A 19 -0.31 -3.28 -6.11
C GLU A 19 0.80 -2.37 -5.62
N PHE A 20 1.64 -2.84 -4.70
CA PHE A 20 2.78 -2.10 -4.19
C PHE A 20 4.05 -2.93 -4.17
N GLU A 21 5.12 -2.38 -4.76
CA GLU A 21 6.44 -3.01 -4.69
C GLU A 21 7.05 -2.83 -3.29
N MET A 22 7.27 -3.94 -2.59
CA MET A 22 7.88 -3.98 -1.27
C MET A 22 8.93 -5.10 -1.14
N PRO A 23 10.02 -5.03 -1.94
CA PRO A 23 10.99 -6.10 -1.99
C PRO A 23 11.74 -6.27 -0.66
N GLY A 24 11.59 -7.46 -0.07
CA GLY A 24 12.25 -7.86 1.16
C GLY A 24 11.50 -7.51 2.45
N VAL A 25 10.27 -6.99 2.33
CA VAL A 25 9.33 -6.83 3.46
C VAL A 25 8.60 -8.15 3.68
N LYS A 26 8.26 -8.49 4.93
CA LYS A 26 7.41 -9.64 5.25
C LYS A 26 6.02 -9.18 5.63
N MET A 27 5.02 -10.03 5.42
CA MET A 27 3.62 -9.68 5.69
C MET A 27 3.41 -9.24 7.16
N HIS A 28 4.06 -9.90 8.11
CA HIS A 28 3.96 -9.57 9.53
C HIS A 28 4.69 -8.27 9.93
N ASP A 29 5.51 -7.70 9.04
CA ASP A 29 6.18 -6.40 9.25
C ASP A 29 5.35 -5.23 8.73
N LEU A 30 4.16 -5.52 8.17
CA LEU A 30 3.21 -4.54 7.65
C LEU A 30 2.07 -4.34 8.64
N ASP A 31 1.64 -3.10 8.76
CA ASP A 31 0.37 -2.72 9.36
C ASP A 31 -0.58 -2.27 8.24
N ILE A 32 -1.65 -3.03 8.04
CA ILE A 32 -2.71 -2.73 7.08
C ILE A 32 -4.00 -2.59 7.87
N SER A 33 -4.53 -1.37 7.89
CA SER A 33 -5.70 -1.03 8.71
C SER A 33 -6.67 -0.11 7.98
N LEU A 34 -7.93 -0.12 8.44
CA LEU A 34 -8.95 0.83 8.00
C LEU A 34 -9.19 1.87 9.08
N ALA A 35 -9.29 3.13 8.67
CA ALA A 35 -9.67 4.23 9.56
C ALA A 35 -10.72 5.11 8.88
N ARG A 36 -11.57 5.77 9.68
CA ARG A 36 -12.46 6.80 9.17
C ARG A 36 -11.81 8.16 9.39
N ASP A 37 -11.65 8.92 8.32
CA ASP A 37 -11.15 10.29 8.41
C ASP A 37 -12.19 11.17 9.13
N PRO A 38 -11.80 11.92 10.19
CA PRO A 38 -12.75 12.66 11.01
C PRO A 38 -13.38 13.86 10.28
N TYR A 39 -12.74 14.37 9.23
CA TYR A 39 -13.18 15.56 8.51
C TYR A 39 -14.04 15.20 7.30
N SER A 40 -13.46 14.45 6.35
CA SER A 40 -14.10 14.03 5.11
C SER A 40 -15.09 12.86 5.30
N ARG A 41 -15.03 12.17 6.44
CA ARG A 41 -15.77 10.92 6.72
C ARG A 41 -15.42 9.77 5.78
N ALA A 42 -14.43 9.91 4.91
CA ALA A 42 -13.97 8.86 4.01
C ALA A 42 -13.42 7.67 4.81
N ILE A 43 -13.61 6.46 4.28
CA ILE A 43 -12.90 5.28 4.78
C ILE A 43 -11.54 5.25 4.10
N GLN A 44 -10.49 5.10 4.90
CA GLN A 44 -9.11 5.12 4.48
C GLN A 44 -8.47 3.77 4.75
N LEU A 45 -7.95 3.16 3.70
CA LEU A 45 -7.00 2.06 3.80
C LEU A 45 -5.61 2.64 4.06
N ILE A 46 -5.02 2.20 5.15
CA ILE A 46 -3.73 2.66 5.64
C ILE A 46 -2.75 1.50 5.57
N ILE A 47 -1.65 1.69 4.84
CA ILE A 47 -0.58 0.71 4.66
C ILE A 47 0.70 1.32 5.21
N GLN A 48 1.27 0.69 6.24
CA GLN A 48 2.44 1.18 6.93
C GLN A 48 3.47 0.08 7.16
N GLY A 49 4.73 0.47 7.25
CA GLY A 49 5.82 -0.44 7.55
C GLY A 49 7.17 0.24 7.44
N ARG A 50 8.22 -0.57 7.51
CA ARG A 50 9.61 -0.09 7.42
C ARG A 50 10.45 -0.99 6.53
N THR A 51 11.24 -0.39 5.66
CA THR A 51 12.27 -1.11 4.90
C THR A 51 13.65 -0.78 5.45
N VAL A 52 14.52 -1.80 5.51
CA VAL A 52 15.88 -1.67 6.04
C VAL A 52 16.88 -1.88 4.90
N PRO A 53 17.89 -1.00 4.74
CA PRO A 53 18.93 -1.19 3.74
C PRO A 53 19.77 -2.43 4.08
N ARG A 54 20.03 -3.28 3.09
CA ARG A 54 20.88 -4.48 3.27
C ARG A 54 22.38 -4.17 3.25
N LEU A 55 22.76 -3.06 2.60
CA LEU A 55 24.15 -2.59 2.54
C LEU A 55 24.34 -1.45 3.53
N ALA A 56 25.32 -1.60 4.41
CA ALA A 56 25.73 -0.57 5.35
C ALA A 56 26.95 0.20 4.81
N ASP A 57 27.03 1.49 5.15
CA ASP A 57 28.29 2.22 5.02
C ASP A 57 29.26 1.69 6.08
N VAL A 58 30.41 1.18 5.65
CA VAL A 58 31.44 0.70 6.59
C VAL A 58 32.46 1.81 6.78
N ALA A 59 32.40 2.47 7.94
CA ALA A 59 33.33 3.52 8.31
C ALA A 59 34.79 3.03 8.19
N GLY A 60 35.67 3.87 7.65
CA GLY A 60 37.09 3.57 7.49
C GLY A 60 37.45 2.68 6.29
N LYS A 61 36.49 2.23 5.46
CA LYS A 61 36.77 1.52 4.20
C LYS A 61 36.65 2.43 2.99
N ARG A 62 37.49 2.20 1.97
CA ARG A 62 37.40 2.85 0.65
C ARG A 62 36.25 2.25 -0.18
N MET A 63 35.02 2.36 0.31
CA MET A 63 33.82 1.90 -0.37
C MET A 63 32.95 3.10 -0.76
N ARG A 64 32.29 3.03 -1.91
CA ARG A 64 31.31 4.03 -2.34
C ARG A 64 29.96 3.33 -2.52
N LEU A 65 28.99 3.66 -1.68
CA LEU A 65 27.63 3.14 -1.79
C LEU A 65 26.74 4.17 -2.51
N LYS A 66 26.13 3.77 -3.62
CA LYS A 66 25.05 4.52 -4.27
C LYS A 66 23.71 3.94 -3.81
N ARG A 67 22.84 4.77 -3.23
CA ARG A 67 21.49 4.36 -2.83
C ARG A 67 20.48 4.90 -3.82
N GLU A 68 19.87 3.99 -4.58
CA GLU A 68 18.80 4.31 -5.53
C GLU A 68 17.42 3.93 -4.98
N ARG A 69 17.39 2.96 -4.06
CA ARG A 69 16.18 2.58 -3.33
C ARG A 69 15.99 3.47 -2.11
N ASN A 70 14.74 3.88 -1.89
CA ASN A 70 14.33 4.50 -0.64
C ASN A 70 14.24 3.45 0.46
N TYR A 71 14.68 3.81 1.66
CA TYR A 71 14.57 2.99 2.86
C TYR A 71 14.05 3.81 4.03
N GLY A 72 13.59 3.12 5.08
CA GLY A 72 12.99 3.71 6.27
C GLY A 72 11.49 3.48 6.32
N ASP A 73 10.82 4.33 7.09
CA ASP A 73 9.38 4.20 7.31
C ASP A 73 8.60 4.66 6.08
N PHE A 74 7.55 3.92 5.76
CA PHE A 74 6.60 4.28 4.71
C PHE A 74 5.18 4.23 5.25
N LYS A 75 4.35 5.09 4.68
CA LYS A 75 2.92 5.17 4.96
C LYS A 75 2.22 5.57 3.68
N ARG A 76 1.24 4.77 3.27
CA ARG A 76 0.31 5.08 2.19
C ARG A 76 -1.09 5.11 2.77
N VAL A 77 -1.86 6.12 2.40
CA VAL A 77 -3.25 6.29 2.80
C VAL A 77 -4.06 6.44 1.52
N ILE A 78 -5.10 5.61 1.38
CA ILE A 78 -5.89 5.50 0.16
C ILE A 78 -7.35 5.56 0.56
N ASN A 79 -8.12 6.47 -0.04
CA ASN A 79 -9.56 6.48 0.16
C ASN A 79 -10.15 5.28 -0.57
N VAL A 80 -10.99 4.53 0.13
CA VAL A 80 -11.67 3.34 -0.38
C VAL A 80 -13.18 3.53 -0.27
N PRO A 81 -13.99 2.72 -0.98
CA PRO A 81 -15.44 2.82 -0.91
C PRO A 81 -15.95 2.82 0.54
N PRO A 82 -17.02 3.58 0.84
CA PRO A 82 -17.53 3.73 2.20
C PRO A 82 -18.07 2.42 2.81
N THR A 83 -18.34 1.42 1.98
CA THR A 83 -18.80 0.07 2.33
C THR A 83 -17.66 -0.89 2.67
N THR A 84 -16.40 -0.44 2.57
CA THR A 84 -15.22 -1.27 2.86
C THR A 84 -15.16 -1.62 4.35
N THR A 85 -14.98 -2.89 4.67
CA THR A 85 -14.80 -3.41 6.02
C THR A 85 -13.56 -4.30 6.07
N ALA A 86 -13.04 -4.59 7.28
CA ALA A 86 -11.86 -5.46 7.39
C ALA A 86 -12.11 -6.87 6.82
N ASP A 87 -13.36 -7.35 6.89
CA ASP A 87 -13.73 -8.70 6.44
C ASP A 87 -13.79 -8.84 4.91
N ASN A 88 -13.96 -7.73 4.17
CA ASN A 88 -14.09 -7.74 2.72
C ASN A 88 -12.84 -7.25 1.98
N VAL A 89 -11.79 -6.85 2.70
CA VAL A 89 -10.48 -6.52 2.13
C VAL A 89 -9.58 -7.74 2.19
N SER A 90 -8.94 -8.08 1.08
CA SER A 90 -7.91 -9.11 1.05
C SER A 90 -6.54 -8.51 0.75
N ALA A 91 -5.50 -9.06 1.36
CA ALA A 91 -4.12 -8.62 1.17
C ALA A 91 -3.21 -9.83 1.03
N LEU A 92 -2.41 -9.85 -0.03
CA LEU A 92 -1.44 -10.90 -0.33
C LEU A 92 -0.08 -10.26 -0.63
N LEU A 93 0.96 -10.71 0.07
CA LEU A 93 2.34 -10.32 -0.25
C LEU A 93 3.06 -11.53 -0.84
N GLN A 94 3.34 -11.47 -2.13
CA GLN A 94 4.01 -12.53 -2.86
C GLN A 94 5.09 -11.94 -3.77
N ASP A 95 6.25 -12.59 -3.84
CA ASP A 95 7.37 -12.19 -4.71
C ASP A 95 7.83 -10.73 -4.56
N GLY A 96 7.60 -10.15 -3.37
CA GLY A 96 7.94 -8.77 -3.06
C GLY A 96 6.93 -7.73 -3.55
N VAL A 97 5.74 -8.15 -3.97
CA VAL A 97 4.61 -7.28 -4.35
C VAL A 97 3.44 -7.54 -3.43
N LEU A 98 2.91 -6.48 -2.81
CA LEU A 98 1.67 -6.53 -2.04
C LEU A 98 0.51 -6.21 -2.97
N THR A 99 -0.41 -7.16 -3.11
CA THR A 99 -1.69 -6.98 -3.80
C THR A 99 -2.79 -6.85 -2.76
N ILE A 100 -3.56 -5.77 -2.80
CA ILE A 100 -4.75 -5.56 -1.98
C ILE A 100 -5.96 -5.47 -2.91
N ARG A 101 -7.03 -6.20 -2.57
CA ARG A 101 -8.31 -6.13 -3.27
C ARG A 101 -9.38 -5.55 -2.37
N VAL A 102 -10.14 -4.60 -2.90
CA VAL A 102 -11.23 -3.90 -2.21
C VAL A 102 -12.48 -3.93 -3.07
N PRO A 103 -13.58 -4.54 -2.61
CA PRO A 103 -14.84 -4.54 -3.35
C PRO A 103 -15.42 -3.14 -3.53
N LEU A 104 -15.95 -2.89 -4.73
CA LEU A 104 -16.79 -1.75 -5.02
C LEU A 104 -18.21 -1.96 -4.47
N PRO A 105 -18.97 -0.88 -4.21
CA PRO A 105 -20.37 -1.01 -3.85
C PRO A 105 -21.15 -1.56 -5.06
N THR A 106 -22.05 -2.52 -4.83
CA THR A 106 -22.93 -3.15 -5.84
C THR A 106 -23.99 -2.19 -6.45
N SER A 107 -23.76 -0.89 -6.38
CA SER A 107 -24.70 0.13 -6.83
C SER A 107 -23.98 1.28 -7.53
N GLY A 108 -23.58 1.04 -8.78
CA GLY A 108 -23.72 1.94 -9.95
C GLY A 108 -23.34 3.42 -9.85
N VAL A 109 -22.67 3.89 -8.80
CA VAL A 109 -22.17 5.26 -8.71
C VAL A 109 -20.67 5.20 -9.01
N PRO A 110 -20.23 5.72 -10.18
CA PRO A 110 -18.81 5.81 -10.50
C PRO A 110 -18.14 6.62 -9.40
N GLN A 111 -17.16 6.02 -8.72
CA GLN A 111 -16.27 6.78 -7.87
C GLN A 111 -15.05 7.11 -8.75
N GLU A 112 -14.77 8.40 -8.90
CA GLU A 112 -13.59 8.83 -9.66
C GLU A 112 -12.33 8.22 -9.06
N PRO A 113 -11.40 7.72 -9.89
CA PRO A 113 -10.11 7.25 -9.40
C PRO A 113 -9.40 8.40 -8.67
N PRO A 114 -8.64 8.10 -7.60
CA PRO A 114 -7.96 9.13 -6.83
C PRO A 114 -6.97 9.91 -7.73
N GLN A 115 -7.08 11.25 -7.70
CA GLN A 115 -6.15 12.18 -8.37
C GLN A 115 -4.76 12.18 -7.74
#